data_AF-A0A833VRV8-F1
#
_entry.id   AF-A0A833VRV8-F1
#
_cell.length_a   1.000
_cell.length_b   1.000
_cell.length_c   1.000
_cell.angle_alpha   90.00
_cell.angle_beta   90.00
_cell.angle_gamma   90.00
#
_symmetry.space_group_name_H-M   'P 1'
#
loop_
_entity.id
_entity.type
_entity.pdbx_description
1 polymer ?
#
loop_
_entity_poly.entity_id
_entity_poly.type
_entity_poly.pdbx_seq_one_letter_code
_entity_poly.pdbx_strand_id
1 'polypeptide(L)'
;MSQSKINSFFKPSRPESESEVLSLRSDLISPSPDPVLPTIPPLDSVDIRSKNAHESGLTPTKVVNKKRNYAQYYLELGQSDFLLHQCAVCGMMYARGDLADEKAHKSYHKEYFEGIAFRGWKNEKVVARFCDNDDRVVLLDESDLSGHKQKVRQVIRTSEKELGFGEGQLLHAHCKVYMYILNHRIAGCLVAEPIKAAHRVISEKPVRPSLSQDKVISTRSNKTMTFGNCNFTREVLRKCNSDKMAKEGNLNFGAIVCEEEAVPAVLGFRAIWVVPSKRRKGVASRLMDAARKSYCPGETVETCKCAFTPPTSAGQELACQYSKTGSFLVYRTDN
;
A
#
# COMPACT_ATOMS: atom_id res chain seq x y z
N MET A 1 65.06 -7.41 -24.39
CA MET A 1 64.51 -6.20 -23.73
C MET A 1 63.39 -6.65 -22.80
N SER A 2 63.69 -6.64 -21.51
CA SER A 2 62.89 -7.26 -20.43
C SER A 2 61.84 -6.26 -19.92
N GLN A 3 60.60 -6.71 -19.75
CA GLN A 3 59.49 -5.90 -19.24
C GLN A 3 59.50 -5.86 -17.70
N SER A 4 59.49 -4.66 -17.15
CA SER A 4 59.52 -4.37 -15.71
C SER A 4 58.15 -4.61 -15.05
N LYS A 5 58.12 -5.40 -13.97
CA LYS A 5 56.91 -5.67 -13.16
C LYS A 5 56.71 -4.59 -12.09
N ILE A 6 55.51 -4.01 -12.05
CA ILE A 6 55.01 -3.05 -11.05
C ILE A 6 54.69 -3.79 -9.73
N ASN A 7 55.72 -4.17 -8.97
CA ASN A 7 55.56 -4.81 -7.65
C ASN A 7 56.15 -4.00 -6.50
N SER A 8 56.29 -2.68 -6.64
CA SER A 8 56.95 -1.83 -5.63
C SER A 8 56.02 -0.92 -4.81
N PHE A 9 54.69 -1.09 -4.84
CA PHE A 9 53.77 -0.12 -4.23
C PHE A 9 53.06 -0.52 -2.93
N PHE A 10 53.26 -1.72 -2.39
CA PHE A 10 52.66 -2.08 -1.09
C PHE A 10 53.63 -2.86 -0.21
N LYS A 11 54.23 -2.18 0.79
CA LYS A 11 54.81 -2.80 1.97
C LYS A 11 53.93 -2.47 3.18
N PRO A 12 53.54 -3.44 4.01
CA PRO A 12 52.87 -3.18 5.27
C PRO A 12 53.90 -2.93 6.38
N SER A 13 53.77 -1.83 7.11
CA SER A 13 54.51 -1.55 8.35
C SER A 13 53.62 -1.83 9.57
N ARG A 14 54.19 -2.49 10.59
CA ARG A 14 53.62 -2.72 11.93
C ARG A 14 54.64 -2.22 12.98
N PRO A 15 54.27 -2.03 14.26
CA PRO A 15 54.33 -0.73 14.93
C PRO A 15 55.47 -0.63 15.94
N GLU A 16 55.91 0.58 16.26
CA GLU A 16 56.76 0.83 17.42
C GLU A 16 55.97 1.55 18.53
N SER A 17 56.14 0.99 19.72
CA SER A 17 55.70 1.47 21.03
C SER A 17 56.54 2.66 21.49
N GLU A 18 55.94 3.61 22.20
CA GLU A 18 56.44 4.09 23.50
C GLU A 18 55.46 5.06 24.17
N SER A 19 55.48 5.02 25.50
CA SER A 19 54.57 5.59 26.47
C SER A 19 54.98 6.96 27.01
N GLU A 20 54.04 7.59 27.77
CA GLU A 20 54.25 8.55 28.88
C GLU A 20 54.52 10.05 28.52
N VAL A 21 53.96 11.12 29.13
CA VAL A 21 53.11 11.39 30.31
C VAL A 21 52.40 12.77 30.19
N LEU A 22 51.15 12.87 30.69
CA LEU A 22 50.35 13.98 31.31
C LEU A 22 50.63 15.49 31.04
N SER A 23 49.59 16.28 30.71
CA SER A 23 48.80 17.07 31.71
C SER A 23 47.83 18.13 31.13
N LEU A 24 46.58 18.08 31.63
CA LEU A 24 45.67 19.18 32.01
C LEU A 24 45.20 20.24 30.99
N ARG A 25 43.93 20.16 30.55
CA ARG A 25 42.81 20.97 31.10
C ARG A 25 41.46 20.65 30.43
N SER A 26 40.46 20.73 31.28
CA SER A 26 39.02 20.42 31.18
C SER A 26 38.25 21.32 30.22
N ASP A 27 37.17 20.81 29.60
CA ASP A 27 35.79 21.23 29.94
C ASP A 27 34.71 20.51 29.08
N LEU A 28 33.86 19.77 29.80
CA LEU A 28 32.41 19.53 29.64
C LEU A 28 31.78 19.56 28.23
N ILE A 29 31.26 18.41 27.77
CA ILE A 29 29.90 18.20 27.20
C ILE A 29 29.63 16.68 27.20
N SER A 30 28.53 16.27 27.83
CA SER A 30 28.03 14.90 27.96
C SER A 30 27.34 14.40 26.69
N PRO A 31 27.61 13.16 26.20
CA PRO A 31 26.75 12.48 25.24
C PRO A 31 25.75 11.55 25.95
N SER A 32 24.49 11.67 25.54
CA SER A 32 23.36 10.77 25.82
C SER A 32 23.54 9.39 25.17
N PRO A 33 22.87 8.33 25.66
CA PRO A 33 23.07 6.96 25.22
C PRO A 33 22.43 6.66 23.85
N ASP A 34 23.17 5.95 23.00
CA ASP A 34 22.69 5.38 21.74
C ASP A 34 21.64 4.26 21.97
N PRO A 35 20.67 4.09 21.04
CA PRO A 35 19.63 3.08 21.18
C PRO A 35 20.14 1.65 20.95
N VAL A 36 19.81 0.78 21.90
CA VAL A 36 20.06 -0.66 21.92
C VAL A 36 19.29 -1.37 20.80
N LEU A 37 19.98 -2.10 19.93
CA LEU A 37 19.38 -3.03 18.96
C LEU A 37 19.10 -4.38 19.66
N PRO A 38 17.93 -5.03 19.46
CA PRO A 38 17.63 -6.30 20.12
C PRO A 38 18.43 -7.48 19.55
N THR A 39 19.11 -8.20 20.44
CA THR A 39 19.76 -9.49 20.17
C THR A 39 18.69 -10.59 20.00
N ILE A 40 18.67 -11.25 18.84
CA ILE A 40 17.84 -12.44 18.58
C ILE A 40 18.62 -13.69 19.05
N PRO A 41 18.01 -14.62 19.82
CA PRO A 41 18.67 -15.86 20.23
C PRO A 41 18.77 -16.87 19.07
N PRO A 42 19.75 -17.79 19.09
CA PRO A 42 19.86 -18.82 18.05
C PRO A 42 18.74 -19.84 18.22
N LEU A 43 18.01 -20.12 17.14
CA LEU A 43 16.96 -21.14 17.11
C LEU A 43 17.57 -22.51 16.80
N ASP A 44 17.26 -23.46 17.68
CA ASP A 44 17.64 -24.86 17.64
C ASP A 44 17.27 -25.55 16.32
N SER A 45 18.22 -26.31 15.81
CA SER A 45 18.03 -27.21 14.67
C SER A 45 17.40 -28.50 15.16
N VAL A 46 16.17 -28.78 14.71
CA VAL A 46 15.46 -30.02 14.98
C VAL A 46 16.08 -31.17 14.18
N ASP A 47 16.40 -32.24 14.91
CA ASP A 47 16.85 -33.56 14.46
C ASP A 47 16.02 -34.17 13.32
N ILE A 48 16.69 -34.66 12.28
CA ILE A 48 16.25 -35.83 11.53
C ILE A 48 17.30 -36.93 11.66
N ARG A 49 16.91 -37.93 12.44
CA ARG A 49 17.59 -39.18 12.76
C ARG A 49 17.76 -40.04 11.49
N SER A 50 18.97 -40.52 11.23
CA SER A 50 19.20 -41.79 10.53
C SER A 50 20.41 -42.50 11.13
N LYS A 51 20.15 -43.72 11.61
CA LYS A 51 21.12 -44.62 12.21
C LYS A 51 21.83 -45.41 11.09
N ASN A 52 23.16 -45.52 11.15
CA ASN A 52 23.88 -46.79 11.39
C ASN A 52 25.38 -46.63 11.16
N ALA A 53 26.13 -47.33 12.01
CA ALA A 53 27.58 -47.38 12.08
C ALA A 53 28.19 -48.37 11.07
N HIS A 54 29.42 -48.09 10.63
CA HIS A 54 30.50 -49.07 10.61
C HIS A 54 31.89 -48.41 10.50
N GLU A 55 32.83 -48.91 11.29
CA GLU A 55 34.26 -48.58 11.31
C GLU A 55 34.95 -48.80 9.96
N SER A 56 35.98 -48.00 9.66
CA SER A 56 37.38 -48.45 9.44
C SER A 56 38.14 -47.51 8.49
N GLY A 57 39.36 -47.13 8.86
CA GLY A 57 40.43 -46.82 7.90
C GLY A 57 40.93 -45.38 7.88
N LEU A 58 42.06 -45.15 8.58
CA LEU A 58 42.92 -43.99 8.37
C LEU A 58 43.39 -43.93 6.91
N THR A 59 43.11 -42.84 6.22
CA THR A 59 43.91 -42.36 5.07
C THR A 59 44.02 -40.84 5.13
N PRO A 60 45.14 -40.24 4.72
CA PRO A 60 45.49 -38.87 5.05
C PRO A 60 44.57 -37.87 4.34
N THR A 61 44.10 -36.89 5.10
CA THR A 61 43.26 -35.79 4.64
C THR A 61 43.98 -35.00 3.53
N LYS A 62 43.51 -35.15 2.30
CA LYS A 62 43.81 -34.16 1.24
C LYS A 62 43.11 -32.86 1.63
N VAL A 63 43.90 -31.88 2.07
CA VAL A 63 43.45 -30.50 2.22
C VAL A 63 43.14 -29.96 0.83
N VAL A 64 41.89 -30.12 0.39
CA VAL A 64 41.40 -29.43 -0.80
C VAL A 64 41.30 -27.97 -0.40
N ASN A 65 42.24 -27.16 -0.86
CA ASN A 65 42.11 -25.72 -0.91
C ASN A 65 40.84 -25.40 -1.72
N LYS A 66 39.68 -25.33 -1.06
CA LYS A 66 38.49 -24.70 -1.62
C LYS A 66 38.87 -23.24 -1.85
N LYS A 67 39.33 -22.93 -3.07
CA LYS A 67 39.39 -21.55 -3.56
C LYS A 67 38.00 -20.97 -3.30
N ARG A 68 37.92 -20.03 -2.37
CA ARG A 68 36.70 -19.26 -2.14
C ARG A 68 36.41 -18.57 -3.47
N ASN A 69 35.31 -18.96 -4.10
CA ASN A 69 34.84 -18.31 -5.32
C ASN A 69 34.25 -16.98 -4.89
N TYR A 70 35.09 -15.94 -4.80
CA TYR A 70 34.66 -14.59 -4.55
C TYR A 70 34.00 -14.06 -5.82
N ALA A 71 32.72 -14.38 -6.00
CA ALA A 71 31.87 -13.71 -6.98
C ALA A 71 31.36 -12.43 -6.34
N GLN A 72 31.92 -11.29 -6.74
CA GLN A 72 31.32 -10.00 -6.46
C GLN A 72 30.13 -9.82 -7.42
N TYR A 73 28.91 -9.93 -6.90
CA TYR A 73 27.69 -9.76 -7.71
C TYR A 73 27.39 -8.29 -7.99
N TYR A 74 27.84 -7.37 -7.12
CA TYR A 74 27.44 -5.97 -7.19
C TYR A 74 28.60 -5.00 -6.88
N LEU A 75 28.65 -3.93 -7.67
CA LEU A 75 29.56 -2.80 -7.51
C LEU A 75 28.72 -1.56 -7.21
N GLU A 76 28.77 -1.09 -5.97
CA GLU A 76 28.08 0.13 -5.55
C GLU A 76 28.92 1.36 -5.93
N LEU A 77 28.59 1.98 -7.05
CA LEU A 77 29.26 3.19 -7.53
C LEU A 77 28.50 4.47 -7.17
N GLY A 78 27.82 4.49 -6.02
CA GLY A 78 27.06 5.66 -5.53
C GLY A 78 25.76 5.95 -6.29
N GLN A 79 25.16 4.93 -6.93
CA GLN A 79 23.83 5.06 -7.54
C GLN A 79 22.76 5.19 -6.43
N SER A 80 21.96 6.26 -6.47
CA SER A 80 20.97 6.55 -5.42
C SER A 80 19.77 5.60 -5.38
N ASP A 81 19.49 4.84 -6.45
CA ASP A 81 18.29 4.01 -6.63
C ASP A 81 18.62 2.51 -6.84
N PHE A 82 19.78 2.05 -6.37
CA PHE A 82 20.25 0.69 -6.67
C PHE A 82 19.67 -0.37 -5.72
N LEU A 83 19.79 -0.16 -4.40
CA LEU A 83 19.43 -1.15 -3.38
C LEU A 83 17.94 -1.16 -2.98
N LEU A 84 17.23 -0.04 -3.19
CA LEU A 84 15.88 0.16 -2.66
C LEU A 84 14.95 0.79 -3.70
N HIS A 85 14.94 0.23 -4.90
CA HIS A 85 14.09 0.75 -5.96
C HIS A 85 12.61 0.56 -5.63
N GLN A 86 11.84 1.66 -5.66
CA GLN A 86 10.40 1.64 -5.41
C GLN A 86 9.61 1.53 -6.73
N CYS A 87 8.78 0.48 -6.84
CA CYS A 87 7.88 0.34 -7.97
C CYS A 87 6.82 1.44 -8.00
N ALA A 88 6.72 2.18 -9.12
CA ALA A 88 5.74 3.26 -9.29
C ALA A 88 4.27 2.81 -9.31
N VAL A 89 4.00 1.51 -9.53
CA VAL A 89 2.63 0.96 -9.59
C VAL A 89 2.24 0.30 -8.27
N CYS A 90 3.05 -0.62 -7.76
CA CYS A 90 2.72 -1.40 -6.56
C CYS A 90 3.37 -0.88 -5.27
N GLY A 91 4.25 0.12 -5.36
CA GLY A 91 4.92 0.72 -4.20
C GLY A 91 5.95 -0.16 -3.50
N MET A 92 6.11 -1.42 -3.92
CA MET A 92 7.06 -2.35 -3.33
C MET A 92 8.50 -1.90 -3.60
N MET A 93 9.33 -1.91 -2.56
CA MET A 93 10.76 -1.67 -2.66
C MET A 93 11.48 -3.00 -2.92
N TYR A 94 12.46 -3.00 -3.82
CA TYR A 94 13.25 -4.18 -4.16
C TYR A 94 14.62 -3.77 -4.74
N ALA A 95 15.61 -4.66 -4.64
CA ALA A 95 16.91 -4.46 -5.27
C ALA A 95 16.86 -4.84 -6.75
N ARG A 96 17.20 -3.91 -7.65
CA ARG A 96 17.30 -4.21 -9.08
C ARG A 96 18.56 -5.02 -9.37
N GLY A 97 18.45 -6.03 -10.23
CA GLY A 97 19.52 -6.97 -10.52
C GLY A 97 19.55 -8.19 -9.59
N ASP A 98 18.93 -8.12 -8.41
CA ASP A 98 18.77 -9.29 -7.56
C ASP A 98 17.60 -10.16 -8.04
N LEU A 99 17.94 -11.37 -8.48
CA LEU A 99 16.97 -12.29 -9.08
C LEU A 99 15.86 -12.73 -8.11
N ALA A 100 16.14 -12.81 -6.81
CA ALA A 100 15.16 -13.21 -5.82
C ALA A 100 14.16 -12.06 -5.60
N ASP A 101 14.67 -10.84 -5.43
CA ASP A 101 13.89 -9.62 -5.27
C ASP A 101 13.05 -9.29 -6.51
N GLU A 102 13.63 -9.39 -7.71
CA GLU A 102 12.89 -9.15 -8.96
C GLU A 102 11.77 -10.16 -9.17
N LYS A 103 12.01 -11.43 -8.82
CA LYS A 103 10.99 -12.49 -8.89
C LYS A 103 9.87 -12.25 -7.86
N ALA A 104 10.23 -11.84 -6.64
CA ALA A 104 9.28 -11.49 -5.60
C ALA A 104 8.42 -10.28 -6.03
N HIS A 105 9.07 -9.22 -6.53
CA HIS A 105 8.42 -8.04 -7.09
C HIS A 105 7.45 -8.40 -8.20
N LYS A 106 7.89 -9.17 -9.20
CA LYS A 106 7.04 -9.57 -10.33
C LYS A 106 5.80 -10.34 -9.87
N SER A 107 5.96 -11.23 -8.89
CA SER A 107 4.85 -12.02 -8.35
C SER A 107 3.87 -11.13 -7.57
N TYR A 108 4.38 -10.31 -6.66
CA TYR A 108 3.59 -9.36 -5.87
C TYR A 108 2.88 -8.34 -6.76
N HIS A 109 3.59 -7.72 -7.70
CA HIS A 109 3.05 -6.73 -8.62
C HIS A 109 1.86 -7.28 -9.41
N LYS A 110 1.96 -8.53 -9.87
CA LYS A 110 0.86 -9.19 -10.58
C LYS A 110 -0.36 -9.40 -9.68
N GLU A 111 -0.15 -9.88 -8.44
CA GLU A 111 -1.26 -10.07 -7.50
C GLU A 111 -1.90 -8.75 -7.05
N TYR A 112 -1.08 -7.74 -6.78
CA TYR A 112 -1.53 -6.40 -6.43
C TYR A 112 -2.36 -5.79 -7.57
N PHE A 113 -1.83 -5.79 -8.80
CA PHE A 113 -2.45 -5.07 -9.90
C PHE A 113 -3.63 -5.83 -10.52
N GLU A 114 -3.51 -7.15 -10.74
CA GLU A 114 -4.51 -7.97 -11.43
C GLU A 114 -5.43 -8.77 -10.49
N GLY A 115 -5.07 -8.90 -9.22
CA GLY A 115 -5.80 -9.69 -8.22
C GLY A 115 -5.24 -11.07 -7.97
N ILE A 116 -5.83 -11.76 -6.99
CA ILE A 116 -5.33 -13.03 -6.47
C ILE A 116 -5.75 -14.18 -7.39
N ALA A 117 -4.82 -15.06 -7.76
CA ALA A 117 -5.12 -16.21 -8.59
C ALA A 117 -6.18 -17.13 -7.94
N PHE A 118 -7.21 -17.48 -8.71
CA PHE A 118 -8.36 -18.26 -8.27
C PHE A 118 -8.94 -19.11 -9.40
N ARG A 119 -8.72 -20.42 -9.33
CA ARG A 119 -9.20 -21.38 -10.34
C ARG A 119 -10.66 -21.80 -10.17
N GLY A 120 -11.30 -21.35 -9.10
CA GLY A 120 -12.64 -21.77 -8.71
C GLY A 120 -12.67 -22.89 -7.67
N TRP A 121 -13.86 -23.10 -7.12
CA TRP A 121 -14.20 -24.21 -6.23
C TRP A 121 -15.23 -25.13 -6.91
N LYS A 122 -15.35 -26.37 -6.43
CA LYS A 122 -16.32 -27.33 -6.98
C LYS A 122 -17.76 -26.87 -6.72
N ASN A 123 -18.03 -26.37 -5.51
CA ASN A 123 -19.33 -25.88 -5.09
C ASN A 123 -19.21 -24.41 -4.71
N GLU A 124 -19.41 -23.52 -5.69
CA GLU A 124 -19.41 -22.08 -5.46
C GLU A 124 -20.84 -21.56 -5.32
N LYS A 125 -21.09 -20.78 -4.26
CA LYS A 125 -22.34 -20.04 -4.09
C LYS A 125 -22.30 -18.75 -4.90
N VAL A 126 -22.55 -18.87 -6.20
CA VAL A 126 -22.57 -17.73 -7.14
C VAL A 126 -23.87 -16.94 -6.96
N VAL A 127 -23.75 -15.68 -6.55
CA VAL A 127 -24.90 -14.77 -6.32
C VAL A 127 -25.17 -13.81 -7.47
N ALA A 128 -24.20 -13.61 -8.36
CA ALA A 128 -24.38 -12.82 -9.57
C ALA A 128 -23.41 -13.28 -10.68
N ARG A 129 -23.85 -13.13 -11.93
CA ARG A 129 -23.03 -13.32 -13.14
C ARG A 129 -23.12 -12.08 -14.01
N PHE A 130 -22.00 -11.70 -14.61
CA PHE A 130 -21.89 -10.51 -15.44
C PHE A 130 -21.18 -10.89 -16.75
N CYS A 131 -21.88 -10.83 -17.89
CA CYS A 131 -21.36 -11.24 -19.21
C CYS A 131 -21.02 -12.75 -19.35
N ASP A 132 -20.67 -13.17 -20.59
CA ASP A 132 -20.37 -14.56 -20.94
C ASP A 132 -18.94 -15.01 -20.52
N ASN A 133 -18.06 -14.08 -20.13
CA ASN A 133 -16.63 -14.32 -19.87
C ASN A 133 -16.30 -14.80 -18.42
N ASP A 134 -17.13 -15.67 -17.84
CA ASP A 134 -16.97 -16.26 -16.49
C ASP A 134 -16.84 -15.24 -15.33
N ASP A 135 -17.29 -14.01 -15.55
CA ASP A 135 -17.32 -12.96 -14.53
C ASP A 135 -18.52 -13.15 -13.60
N ARG A 136 -18.24 -13.26 -12.31
CA ARG A 136 -19.22 -13.65 -11.29
C ARG A 136 -18.85 -13.15 -9.91
N VAL A 137 -19.85 -13.06 -9.05
CA VAL A 137 -19.68 -12.83 -7.62
C VAL A 137 -20.04 -14.07 -6.84
N VAL A 138 -19.11 -14.53 -6.00
CA VAL A 138 -19.29 -15.65 -5.08
C VAL A 138 -19.49 -15.12 -3.68
N LEU A 139 -20.50 -15.64 -2.99
CA LEU A 139 -20.81 -15.38 -1.59
C LEU A 139 -20.22 -16.48 -0.72
N LEU A 140 -19.66 -16.10 0.41
CA LEU A 140 -19.22 -16.97 1.50
C LEU A 140 -19.97 -16.61 2.77
N ASP A 141 -20.56 -17.62 3.41
CA ASP A 141 -21.10 -17.53 4.76
C ASP A 141 -20.22 -18.29 5.79
N GLU A 142 -20.54 -18.15 7.07
CA GLU A 142 -19.76 -18.71 8.18
C GLU A 142 -19.54 -20.24 8.08
N SER A 143 -20.53 -20.98 7.56
CA SER A 143 -20.43 -22.41 7.29
C SER A 143 -19.41 -22.73 6.19
N ASP A 144 -19.46 -21.98 5.09
CA ASP A 144 -18.61 -22.18 3.90
C ASP A 144 -17.14 -21.76 4.14
N LEU A 145 -16.89 -20.89 5.13
CA LEU A 145 -15.55 -20.46 5.47
C LEU A 145 -14.64 -21.64 5.83
N SER A 146 -15.17 -22.71 6.42
CA SER A 146 -14.41 -23.87 6.92
C SER A 146 -13.61 -24.64 5.87
N GLY A 147 -14.18 -24.90 4.70
CA GLY A 147 -13.51 -25.60 3.59
C GLY A 147 -12.56 -24.72 2.78
N HIS A 148 -12.79 -23.40 2.81
CA HIS A 148 -12.08 -22.44 1.95
C HIS A 148 -11.19 -21.46 2.74
N LYS A 149 -10.96 -21.72 4.04
CA LYS A 149 -10.27 -20.83 4.99
C LYS A 149 -8.99 -20.21 4.45
N GLN A 150 -8.14 -20.98 3.78
CA GLN A 150 -6.83 -20.48 3.34
C GLN A 150 -6.96 -19.37 2.27
N LYS A 151 -7.80 -19.57 1.27
CA LYS A 151 -7.98 -18.59 0.19
C LYS A 151 -8.72 -17.36 0.70
N VAL A 152 -9.74 -17.54 1.53
CA VAL A 152 -10.45 -16.42 2.15
C VAL A 152 -9.51 -15.61 3.04
N ARG A 153 -8.72 -16.27 3.90
CA ARG A 153 -7.71 -15.61 4.72
C ARG A 153 -6.70 -14.83 3.89
N GLN A 154 -6.28 -15.36 2.73
CA GLN A 154 -5.39 -14.64 1.81
C GLN A 154 -6.05 -13.33 1.33
N VAL A 155 -7.28 -13.39 0.81
CA VAL A 155 -8.02 -12.23 0.29
C VAL A 155 -8.26 -11.18 1.37
N ILE A 156 -8.65 -11.63 2.57
CA ILE A 156 -8.93 -10.74 3.70
C ILE A 156 -7.64 -10.07 4.17
N ARG A 157 -6.53 -10.79 4.33
CA ARG A 157 -5.23 -10.20 4.68
C ARG A 157 -4.75 -9.19 3.63
N THR A 158 -4.93 -9.48 2.35
CA THR A 158 -4.62 -8.53 1.28
C THR A 158 -5.48 -7.26 1.40
N SER A 159 -6.78 -7.43 1.65
CA SER A 159 -7.72 -6.31 1.80
C SER A 159 -7.40 -5.48 3.05
N GLU A 160 -7.13 -6.12 4.19
CA GLU A 160 -6.74 -5.48 5.45
C GLU A 160 -5.48 -4.65 5.26
N LYS A 161 -4.43 -5.24 4.67
CA LYS A 161 -3.16 -4.56 4.40
C LYS A 161 -3.32 -3.33 3.50
N GLU A 162 -4.12 -3.43 2.44
CA GLU A 162 -4.31 -2.31 1.51
C GLU A 162 -5.24 -1.21 2.03
N LEU A 163 -6.18 -1.55 2.91
CA LEU A 163 -7.09 -0.58 3.53
C LEU A 163 -6.58 -0.04 4.88
N GLY A 164 -5.47 -0.58 5.39
CA GLY A 164 -4.84 -0.12 6.64
C GLY A 164 -5.47 -0.68 7.92
N PHE A 165 -6.14 -1.83 7.85
CA PHE A 165 -6.65 -2.52 9.04
C PHE A 165 -5.54 -3.31 9.75
N GLY A 166 -5.68 -3.49 11.06
CA GLY A 166 -4.88 -4.48 11.79
C GLY A 166 -5.27 -5.90 11.39
N GLU A 167 -4.34 -6.86 11.54
CA GLU A 167 -4.59 -8.25 11.17
C GLU A 167 -5.77 -8.84 11.96
N GLY A 168 -6.75 -9.40 11.25
CA GLY A 168 -7.90 -10.09 11.86
C GLY A 168 -9.03 -9.19 12.37
N GLN A 169 -9.00 -7.89 12.09
CA GLN A 169 -10.05 -6.94 12.51
C GLN A 169 -11.23 -6.87 11.53
N LEU A 170 -11.07 -7.39 10.30
CA LEU A 170 -12.07 -7.19 9.26
C LEU A 170 -13.27 -8.13 9.38
N LEU A 171 -13.11 -9.35 9.90
CA LEU A 171 -14.18 -10.34 9.98
C LEU A 171 -14.64 -10.60 11.42
N HIS A 172 -15.95 -10.80 11.58
CA HIS A 172 -16.58 -11.35 12.79
C HIS A 172 -17.70 -12.32 12.39
N ALA A 173 -18.40 -12.90 13.38
CA ALA A 173 -19.36 -13.99 13.19
C ALA A 173 -20.49 -13.67 12.19
N HIS A 174 -20.99 -12.43 12.14
CA HIS A 174 -22.13 -12.08 11.28
C HIS A 174 -21.72 -11.48 9.92
N CYS A 175 -20.43 -11.45 9.61
CA CYS A 175 -19.94 -10.97 8.33
C CYS A 175 -20.22 -11.97 7.20
N LYS A 176 -20.70 -11.45 6.07
CA LYS A 176 -20.78 -12.15 4.78
C LYS A 176 -19.67 -11.60 3.86
N VAL A 177 -18.97 -12.48 3.17
CA VAL A 177 -17.88 -12.10 2.26
C VAL A 177 -18.29 -12.34 0.82
N TYR A 178 -18.15 -11.32 -0.02
CA TYR A 178 -18.43 -11.35 -1.45
C TYR A 178 -17.14 -11.19 -2.22
N MET A 179 -16.83 -12.13 -3.11
CA MET A 179 -15.63 -12.10 -3.94
C MET A 179 -16.02 -11.91 -5.40
N TYR A 180 -15.41 -10.93 -6.06
CA TYR A 180 -15.58 -10.68 -7.49
C TYR A 180 -14.50 -11.44 -8.25
N ILE A 181 -14.91 -12.40 -9.09
CA ILE A 181 -14.01 -13.21 -9.90
C ILE A 181 -14.09 -12.75 -11.35
N LEU A 182 -12.93 -12.44 -11.93
CA LEU A 182 -12.77 -12.07 -13.33
C LEU A 182 -11.54 -12.78 -13.89
N ASN A 183 -11.71 -13.53 -14.98
CA ASN A 183 -10.62 -14.26 -15.65
C ASN A 183 -9.77 -15.10 -14.69
N HIS A 184 -10.42 -15.91 -13.84
CA HIS A 184 -9.75 -16.74 -12.82
C HIS A 184 -8.89 -15.96 -11.82
N ARG A 185 -9.25 -14.70 -11.54
CA ARG A 185 -8.65 -13.89 -10.48
C ARG A 185 -9.72 -13.25 -9.62
N ILE A 186 -9.47 -13.19 -8.32
CA ILE A 186 -10.27 -12.40 -7.39
C ILE A 186 -9.82 -10.94 -7.55
N ALA A 187 -10.66 -10.16 -8.22
CA ALA A 187 -10.40 -8.76 -8.55
C ALA A 187 -10.99 -7.79 -7.52
N GLY A 188 -11.86 -8.27 -6.63
CA GLY A 188 -12.42 -7.46 -5.55
C GLY A 188 -13.04 -8.29 -4.45
N CYS A 189 -13.19 -7.68 -3.29
CA CYS A 189 -13.78 -8.26 -2.09
C CYS A 189 -14.67 -7.21 -1.41
N LEU A 190 -15.85 -7.62 -0.97
CA LEU A 190 -16.75 -6.84 -0.13
C LEU A 190 -17.08 -7.65 1.11
N VAL A 191 -16.88 -7.06 2.28
CA VAL A 191 -17.33 -7.60 3.57
C VAL A 191 -18.56 -6.80 3.99
N ALA A 192 -19.66 -7.51 4.23
CA ALA A 192 -20.93 -6.90 4.62
C ALA A 192 -21.47 -7.52 5.91
N GLU A 193 -22.19 -6.74 6.70
CA GLU A 193 -22.71 -7.14 8.01
C GLU A 193 -24.13 -6.59 8.24
N PRO A 194 -24.95 -7.25 9.08
CA PRO A 194 -26.21 -6.69 9.56
C PRO A 194 -25.98 -5.44 10.39
N ILE A 195 -26.80 -4.41 10.14
CA ILE A 195 -26.88 -3.21 10.98
C ILE A 195 -28.34 -2.90 11.31
N LYS A 196 -28.57 -2.06 12.32
CA LYS A 196 -29.91 -1.61 12.72
C LYS A 196 -30.15 -0.12 12.44
N ALA A 197 -29.08 0.67 12.53
CA ALA A 197 -29.13 2.11 12.38
C ALA A 197 -27.83 2.64 11.77
N ALA A 198 -27.91 3.81 11.15
CA ALA A 198 -26.78 4.54 10.60
C ALA A 198 -27.08 6.05 10.63
N HIS A 199 -26.07 6.88 10.38
CA HIS A 199 -26.17 8.33 10.39
C HIS A 199 -25.93 8.89 8.99
N ARG A 200 -26.68 9.92 8.62
CA ARG A 200 -26.51 10.59 7.33
C ARG A 200 -25.27 11.46 7.33
N VAL A 201 -24.44 11.34 6.30
CA VAL A 201 -23.30 12.25 6.11
C VAL A 201 -23.78 13.60 5.60
N ILE A 202 -23.34 14.66 6.26
CA ILE A 202 -23.59 16.04 5.87
C ILE A 202 -22.61 16.39 4.75
N SER A 203 -23.14 16.59 3.54
CA SER A 203 -22.33 17.02 2.40
C SER A 203 -22.29 18.55 2.36
N GLU A 204 -21.18 19.14 2.80
CA GLU A 204 -20.93 20.56 2.61
C GLU A 204 -20.70 20.82 1.10
N LYS A 205 -21.73 21.26 0.39
CA LYS A 205 -21.52 21.90 -0.90
C LYS A 205 -20.82 23.24 -0.63
N PRO A 206 -19.73 23.60 -1.32
CA PRO A 206 -19.15 24.93 -1.16
C PRO A 206 -20.20 25.96 -1.59
N VAL A 207 -20.71 26.71 -0.61
CA VAL A 207 -21.50 27.91 -0.85
C VAL A 207 -20.57 28.87 -1.57
N ARG A 208 -20.81 29.11 -2.86
CA ARG A 208 -20.14 30.19 -3.58
C ARG A 208 -20.74 31.50 -3.06
N PRO A 209 -19.97 32.41 -2.43
CA PRO A 209 -20.48 33.75 -2.19
C PRO A 209 -20.67 34.40 -3.56
N SER A 210 -21.93 34.67 -3.93
CA SER A 210 -22.24 35.57 -5.02
C SER A 210 -21.87 36.99 -4.58
N LEU A 211 -20.71 37.49 -4.99
CA LEU A 211 -20.38 38.90 -4.87
C LEU A 211 -19.92 39.46 -6.21
N SER A 212 -20.46 40.65 -6.45
CA SER A 212 -20.53 41.52 -7.62
C SER A 212 -19.21 41.79 -8.32
N GLN A 213 -19.32 42.02 -9.63
CA GLN A 213 -18.29 42.64 -10.47
C GLN A 213 -17.88 43.99 -9.87
N ASP A 214 -16.68 44.08 -9.32
CA ASP A 214 -15.98 45.35 -9.15
C ASP A 214 -14.62 45.29 -9.84
N LYS A 215 -14.43 46.23 -10.77
CA LYS A 215 -13.24 46.41 -11.61
C LYS A 215 -12.04 46.80 -10.74
N VAL A 216 -10.98 45.99 -10.75
CA VAL A 216 -9.65 46.41 -10.27
C VAL A 216 -8.73 46.61 -11.47
N ILE A 217 -8.27 47.86 -11.62
CA ILE A 217 -7.39 48.34 -12.68
C ILE A 217 -5.96 47.82 -12.43
N SER A 218 -5.36 47.19 -13.44
CA SER A 218 -3.95 46.75 -13.42
C SER A 218 -3.07 47.79 -14.11
N THR A 219 -2.06 48.31 -13.40
CA THR A 219 -1.04 49.23 -13.96
C THR A 219 0.07 48.44 -14.67
N ARG A 220 0.25 48.71 -15.97
CA ARG A 220 1.25 48.11 -16.86
C ARG A 220 2.51 48.97 -16.90
N SER A 221 3.69 48.40 -16.67
CA SER A 221 4.98 49.08 -16.89
C SER A 221 5.83 48.26 -17.85
N ASN A 222 6.12 48.83 -19.03
CA ASN A 222 6.93 48.21 -20.07
C ASN A 222 8.26 48.95 -20.20
N LYS A 223 9.38 48.23 -20.24
CA LYS A 223 10.72 48.79 -20.51
C LYS A 223 11.26 48.19 -21.80
N THR A 224 11.52 49.04 -22.79
CA THR A 224 12.04 48.66 -24.11
C THR A 224 13.56 48.75 -24.09
N MET A 225 14.26 47.72 -24.56
CA MET A 225 15.71 47.74 -24.74
C MET A 225 16.01 47.59 -26.23
N THR A 226 16.92 48.42 -26.73
CA THR A 226 17.26 48.48 -28.16
C THR A 226 18.69 47.98 -28.37
N PHE A 227 18.92 47.28 -29.47
CA PHE A 227 20.26 46.82 -29.87
C PHE A 227 20.43 47.07 -31.37
N GLY A 228 21.21 48.09 -31.74
CA GLY A 228 21.27 48.54 -33.13
C GLY A 228 19.88 48.96 -33.66
N ASN A 229 19.51 48.48 -34.85
CA ASN A 229 18.26 48.85 -35.53
C ASN A 229 17.06 47.94 -35.16
N CYS A 230 17.20 47.05 -34.19
CA CYS A 230 16.09 46.23 -33.70
C CYS A 230 15.71 46.56 -32.25
N ASN A 231 14.41 46.73 -32.03
CA ASN A 231 13.82 47.08 -30.74
C ASN A 231 13.18 45.84 -30.11
N PHE A 232 13.62 45.48 -28.90
CA PHE A 232 13.02 44.38 -28.13
C PHE A 232 12.25 44.97 -26.95
N THR A 233 10.93 44.83 -26.99
CA THR A 233 10.07 45.09 -25.84
C THR A 233 10.06 43.86 -24.95
N ARG A 234 10.70 43.96 -23.77
CA ARG A 234 10.59 42.93 -22.75
C ARG A 234 9.30 43.15 -21.97
N GLU A 235 8.34 42.26 -22.15
CA GLU A 235 7.18 42.18 -21.27
C GLU A 235 7.59 41.43 -20.00
N VAL A 236 7.72 42.17 -18.89
CA VAL A 236 8.00 41.54 -17.59
C VAL A 236 6.67 41.25 -16.93
N LEU A 237 6.14 40.04 -17.17
CA LEU A 237 5.17 39.45 -16.26
C LEU A 237 5.86 39.24 -14.91
N ARG A 238 5.67 40.16 -13.98
CA ARG A 238 5.85 39.85 -12.55
C ARG A 238 4.85 38.74 -12.25
N LYS A 239 5.32 37.50 -12.22
CA LYS A 239 4.57 36.43 -11.59
C LYS A 239 4.57 36.76 -10.10
N CYS A 240 3.53 37.45 -9.65
CA CYS A 240 3.23 37.56 -8.23
C CYS A 240 3.07 36.13 -7.71
N ASN A 241 3.95 35.72 -6.79
CA ASN A 241 3.68 34.61 -5.89
C ASN A 241 2.36 34.92 -5.18
N SER A 242 1.27 34.35 -5.70
CA SER A 242 -0.09 34.51 -5.20
C SER A 242 -0.72 33.16 -4.89
N ASP A 243 0.10 32.17 -4.51
CA ASP A 243 -0.36 30.90 -3.91
C ASP A 243 -0.17 30.90 -2.37
N LYS A 244 -0.12 32.09 -1.77
CA LYS A 244 -0.25 32.29 -0.32
C LYS A 244 -1.21 33.44 -0.05
N MET A 245 -2.50 33.19 -0.22
CA MET A 245 -3.60 33.70 0.62
C MET A 245 -4.94 33.22 0.06
N ALA A 246 -5.24 31.94 0.34
CA ALA A 246 -6.58 31.44 0.57
C ALA A 246 -6.49 30.42 1.71
N LYS A 247 -5.94 30.88 2.84
CA LYS A 247 -6.08 30.22 4.15
C LYS A 247 -7.03 31.10 4.95
N GLU A 248 -8.32 30.86 4.78
CA GLU A 248 -9.32 30.92 5.86
C GLU A 248 -10.65 30.47 5.27
N GLY A 249 -11.20 29.39 5.83
CA GLY A 249 -12.54 28.89 5.51
C GLY A 249 -12.61 27.53 4.81
N ASN A 250 -11.94 26.49 5.32
CA ASN A 250 -12.60 25.27 5.80
C ASN A 250 -11.54 24.32 6.41
N LEU A 251 -11.56 24.18 7.73
CA LEU A 251 -10.67 23.29 8.49
C LEU A 251 -11.24 21.86 8.48
N ASN A 252 -11.59 21.34 7.30
CA ASN A 252 -12.07 19.95 7.20
C ASN A 252 -10.87 19.01 7.22
N PHE A 253 -10.48 18.64 8.44
CA PHE A 253 -9.37 17.76 8.83
C PHE A 253 -9.62 16.28 8.43
N GLY A 254 -10.18 16.02 7.24
CA GLY A 254 -10.62 14.68 6.84
C GLY A 254 -11.72 14.07 7.71
N ALA A 255 -12.33 14.88 8.59
CA ALA A 255 -13.40 14.43 9.48
C ALA A 255 -14.70 14.27 8.70
N ILE A 256 -15.40 13.15 8.94
CA ILE A 256 -16.71 12.90 8.38
C ILE A 256 -17.73 13.35 9.41
N VAL A 257 -18.49 14.40 9.06
CA VAL A 257 -19.56 14.95 9.90
C VAL A 257 -20.88 14.31 9.52
N CYS A 258 -21.61 13.81 10.52
CA CYS A 258 -22.88 13.14 10.34
C CYS A 258 -23.98 13.86 11.12
N GLU A 259 -25.22 13.70 10.66
CA GLU A 259 -26.41 14.08 11.42
C GLU A 259 -26.48 13.26 12.72
N GLU A 260 -26.93 13.89 13.80
CA GLU A 260 -27.08 13.25 15.11
C GLU A 260 -28.19 12.19 15.09
N GLU A 261 -29.24 12.42 14.30
CA GLU A 261 -30.37 11.51 14.19
C GLU A 261 -29.98 10.21 13.47
N ALA A 262 -30.18 9.10 14.17
CA ALA A 262 -29.97 7.77 13.62
C ALA A 262 -31.16 7.37 12.73
N VAL A 263 -30.89 6.94 11.50
CA VAL A 263 -31.89 6.41 10.58
C VAL A 263 -31.84 4.88 10.52
N PRO A 264 -32.98 4.19 10.38
CA PRO A 264 -32.99 2.74 10.21
C PRO A 264 -32.19 2.32 8.97
N ALA A 265 -31.30 1.35 9.14
CA ALA A 265 -30.50 0.76 8.08
C ALA A 265 -30.39 -0.76 8.30
N VAL A 266 -30.16 -1.53 7.24
CA VAL A 266 -30.22 -2.99 7.26
C VAL A 266 -28.88 -3.64 6.91
N LEU A 267 -28.16 -3.06 5.94
CA LEU A 267 -26.93 -3.64 5.40
C LEU A 267 -25.75 -2.69 5.55
N GLY A 268 -24.75 -3.10 6.31
CA GLY A 268 -23.48 -2.39 6.48
C GLY A 268 -22.42 -2.91 5.50
N PHE A 269 -21.81 -2.02 4.73
CA PHE A 269 -20.62 -2.30 3.93
C PHE A 269 -19.39 -2.01 4.81
N ARG A 270 -18.87 -3.07 5.42
CA ARG A 270 -17.78 -2.99 6.41
C ARG A 270 -16.44 -2.66 5.78
N ALA A 271 -16.13 -3.28 4.64
CA ALA A 271 -14.99 -2.91 3.82
C ALA A 271 -15.20 -3.35 2.38
N ILE A 272 -14.69 -2.54 1.45
CA ILE A 272 -14.68 -2.87 0.03
C ILE A 272 -13.28 -2.63 -0.54
N TRP A 273 -12.78 -3.65 -1.23
CA TRP A 273 -11.46 -3.66 -1.85
C TRP A 273 -11.60 -4.08 -3.31
N VAL A 274 -10.89 -3.39 -4.19
CA VAL A 274 -10.81 -3.71 -5.63
C VAL A 274 -9.38 -3.45 -6.11
N VAL A 275 -8.84 -4.39 -6.88
CA VAL A 275 -7.48 -4.30 -7.44
C VAL A 275 -7.35 -3.07 -8.34
N PRO A 276 -6.20 -2.37 -8.35
CA PRO A 276 -6.03 -1.13 -9.10
C PRO A 276 -6.41 -1.23 -10.58
N SER A 277 -6.05 -2.32 -11.26
CA SER A 277 -6.36 -2.49 -12.70
C SER A 277 -7.86 -2.57 -13.03
N LYS A 278 -8.71 -2.81 -12.02
CA LYS A 278 -10.17 -2.95 -12.15
C LYS A 278 -10.95 -1.86 -11.41
N ARG A 279 -10.27 -0.90 -10.78
CA ARG A 279 -10.91 0.30 -10.22
C ARG A 279 -11.54 1.15 -11.33
N ARG A 280 -12.59 1.90 -10.97
CA ARG A 280 -13.35 2.77 -11.89
C ARG A 280 -13.99 2.05 -13.10
N LYS A 281 -14.10 0.72 -13.07
CA LYS A 281 -14.76 -0.12 -14.10
C LYS A 281 -16.08 -0.76 -13.61
N GLY A 282 -16.65 -0.24 -12.52
CA GLY A 282 -17.93 -0.69 -11.97
C GLY A 282 -17.88 -1.94 -11.06
N VAL A 283 -16.71 -2.54 -10.83
CA VAL A 283 -16.57 -3.75 -9.99
C VAL A 283 -17.12 -3.55 -8.58
N ALA A 284 -16.79 -2.43 -7.93
CA ALA A 284 -17.26 -2.12 -6.58
C ALA A 284 -18.79 -1.98 -6.51
N SER A 285 -19.40 -1.31 -7.50
CA SER A 285 -20.86 -1.17 -7.59
C SER A 285 -21.53 -2.53 -7.82
N ARG A 286 -20.96 -3.39 -8.67
CA ARG A 286 -21.46 -4.77 -8.90
C ARG A 286 -21.38 -5.62 -7.63
N LEU A 287 -20.31 -5.49 -6.84
CA LEU A 287 -20.19 -6.15 -5.54
C LEU A 287 -21.30 -5.70 -4.58
N MET A 288 -21.52 -4.38 -4.45
CA MET A 288 -22.58 -3.84 -3.59
C MET A 288 -23.99 -4.22 -4.07
N ASP A 289 -24.22 -4.21 -5.38
CA ASP A 289 -25.50 -4.66 -5.96
C ASP A 289 -25.75 -6.14 -5.74
N ALA A 290 -24.73 -6.99 -5.91
CA ALA A 290 -24.82 -8.42 -5.62
C ALA A 290 -25.14 -8.64 -4.15
N ALA A 291 -24.44 -7.96 -3.23
CA ALA A 291 -24.71 -8.04 -1.81
C ALA A 291 -26.15 -7.63 -1.48
N ARG A 292 -26.63 -6.48 -1.97
CA ARG A 292 -28.00 -6.00 -1.74
C ARG A 292 -29.08 -6.98 -2.23
N LYS A 293 -28.84 -7.64 -3.36
CA LYS A 293 -29.79 -8.59 -3.97
C LYS A 293 -29.79 -9.96 -3.28
N SER A 294 -28.66 -10.40 -2.74
CA SER A 294 -28.55 -11.71 -2.09
C SER A 294 -28.61 -11.67 -0.57
N TYR A 295 -28.65 -10.48 0.04
CA TYR A 295 -28.60 -10.34 1.49
C TYR A 295 -29.84 -10.93 2.16
N CYS A 296 -31.03 -10.56 1.66
CA CYS A 296 -32.33 -11.07 2.06
C CYS A 296 -32.96 -11.84 0.88
N PRO A 297 -33.22 -13.15 0.99
CA PRO A 297 -33.87 -13.90 -0.08
C PRO A 297 -35.22 -13.29 -0.46
N GLY A 298 -35.43 -13.00 -1.75
CA GLY A 298 -36.70 -12.48 -2.27
C GLY A 298 -36.86 -10.96 -2.23
N GLU A 299 -35.97 -10.22 -1.57
CA GLU A 299 -36.04 -8.75 -1.48
C GLU A 299 -34.68 -8.11 -1.79
N THR A 300 -34.67 -7.07 -2.63
CA THR A 300 -33.45 -6.27 -2.84
C THR A 300 -33.40 -5.14 -1.84
N VAL A 301 -32.34 -5.10 -1.02
CA VAL A 301 -32.12 -4.00 -0.06
C VAL A 301 -31.95 -2.69 -0.83
N GLU A 302 -32.70 -1.65 -0.49
CA GLU A 302 -32.59 -0.32 -1.12
C GLU A 302 -31.26 0.35 -0.75
N THR A 303 -30.73 1.21 -1.63
CA THR A 303 -29.47 1.92 -1.37
C THR A 303 -29.54 2.83 -0.14
N CYS A 304 -30.72 3.39 0.16
CA CYS A 304 -30.96 4.21 1.34
C CYS A 304 -30.99 3.40 2.65
N LYS A 305 -31.10 2.07 2.59
CA LYS A 305 -31.01 1.15 3.74
C LYS A 305 -29.61 0.53 3.88
N CYS A 306 -28.66 0.95 3.05
CA CYS A 306 -27.26 0.56 3.13
C CYS A 306 -26.43 1.67 3.76
N ALA A 307 -25.46 1.29 4.59
CA ALA A 307 -24.52 2.22 5.19
C ALA A 307 -23.08 1.70 5.06
N PHE A 308 -22.11 2.60 5.19
CA PHE A 308 -20.69 2.30 5.13
C PHE A 308 -20.06 2.45 6.52
N THR A 309 -19.04 1.67 6.84
CA THR A 309 -18.10 2.08 7.91
C THR A 309 -17.43 3.40 7.53
N PRO A 310 -16.81 4.14 8.47
CA PRO A 310 -16.14 5.41 8.14
C PRO A 310 -15.23 5.25 6.91
N PRO A 311 -15.61 5.82 5.75
CA PRO A 311 -14.94 5.51 4.50
C PRO A 311 -13.58 6.20 4.38
N THR A 312 -12.68 5.59 3.60
CA THR A 312 -11.50 6.28 3.07
C THR A 312 -11.92 7.34 2.05
N SER A 313 -11.01 8.22 1.61
CA SER A 313 -11.29 9.18 0.52
C SER A 313 -11.85 8.51 -0.74
N ALA A 314 -11.26 7.38 -1.18
CA ALA A 314 -11.78 6.60 -2.31
C ALA A 314 -13.14 5.95 -2.00
N GLY A 315 -13.35 5.52 -0.74
CA GLY A 315 -14.63 5.00 -0.27
C GLY A 315 -15.73 6.05 -0.29
N GLN A 316 -15.42 7.30 0.07
CA GLN A 316 -16.36 8.43 0.04
C GLN A 316 -16.78 8.74 -1.39
N GLU A 317 -15.83 8.80 -2.34
CA GLU A 317 -16.15 8.95 -3.76
C GLU A 317 -17.07 7.84 -4.27
N LEU A 318 -16.77 6.59 -3.90
CA LEU A 318 -17.59 5.45 -4.25
C LEU A 318 -19.00 5.56 -3.65
N ALA A 319 -19.12 5.89 -2.37
CA ALA A 319 -20.39 5.99 -1.67
C ALA A 319 -21.28 7.10 -2.27
N CYS A 320 -20.71 8.29 -2.52
CA CYS A 320 -21.39 9.39 -3.18
C CYS A 320 -21.87 9.01 -4.60
N GLN A 321 -21.01 8.36 -5.38
CA GLN A 321 -21.37 7.93 -6.73
C GLN A 321 -22.46 6.84 -6.70
N TYR A 322 -22.39 5.93 -5.73
CA TYR A 322 -23.31 4.80 -5.62
C TYR A 322 -24.70 5.22 -5.11
N SER A 323 -24.77 6.16 -4.16
CA SER A 323 -26.04 6.64 -3.61
C SER A 323 -26.83 7.53 -4.58
N LYS A 324 -26.18 8.09 -5.61
CA LYS A 324 -26.75 9.01 -6.63
C LYS A 324 -27.33 10.33 -6.08
N THR A 325 -27.42 10.50 -4.77
CA THR A 325 -28.07 11.63 -4.11
C THR A 325 -27.08 12.57 -3.41
N GLY A 326 -25.77 12.33 -3.55
CA GLY A 326 -24.72 13.16 -2.93
C GLY A 326 -24.62 13.03 -1.40
N SER A 327 -25.54 12.27 -0.78
CA SER A 327 -25.55 11.92 0.63
C SER A 327 -25.61 10.39 0.75
N PHE A 328 -24.95 9.84 1.76
CA PHE A 328 -24.92 8.41 2.06
C PHE A 328 -24.91 8.19 3.58
N LEU A 329 -25.14 6.96 4.02
CA LEU A 329 -25.20 6.62 5.43
C LEU A 329 -23.86 6.05 5.90
N VAL A 330 -23.46 6.39 7.13
CA VAL A 330 -22.29 5.84 7.82
C VAL A 330 -22.72 5.25 9.16
N TYR A 331 -22.15 4.11 9.52
CA TYR A 331 -22.33 3.51 10.84
C TYR A 331 -20.97 3.24 11.48
N ARG A 332 -20.96 3.13 12.80
CA ARG A 332 -19.78 2.67 13.55
C ARG A 332 -19.97 1.22 13.94
N THR A 333 -18.87 0.50 13.98
CA THR A 333 -18.84 -0.89 14.43
C THR A 333 -18.60 -0.86 15.93
N ASP A 334 -19.57 -1.35 16.70
CA ASP A 334 -19.38 -1.56 18.13
C ASP A 334 -18.39 -2.73 18.27
N ASN A 335 -17.22 -2.46 18.84
CA ASN A 335 -16.12 -3.41 18.93
C ASN A 335 -16.33 -4.42 20.05
#